data_AF-A0A953GIP8-F1
#
_entry.id   AF-A0A953GIP8-F1
#
_cell.length_a   1.000
_cell.length_b   1.000
_cell.length_c   1.000
_cell.angle_alpha   90.00
_cell.angle_beta   90.00
_cell.angle_gamma   90.00
#
_symmetry.space_group_name_H-M   'P 1'
#
loop_
_entity.id
_entity.type
_entity.pdbx_description
1 polymer ?
#
loop_
_entity_poly.entity_id
_entity_poly.type
_entity_poly.pdbx_seq_one_letter_code
_entity_poly.pdbx_strand_id
1 'polypeptide(L)'
;ERIICEERDFQTTLEMVRVLVKHASKVFSELPQDAPMPKRKNQKERYLDALPASFNRQEYLRIAASMSIPDKTAEGYITDFCKRGLIHRVKQDHYLNPNAKETQDLREIKKG
;
A
#
# COMPACT_ATOMS: atom_id res chain seq x y z
N GLU A 1 -56.87 -7.72 -31.43
CA GLU A 1 -56.58 -8.60 -30.29
C GLU A 1 -56.04 -7.78 -29.12
N ARG A 2 -56.42 -8.12 -27.88
CA ARG A 2 -55.86 -7.55 -26.64
C ARG A 2 -54.96 -8.62 -26.02
N ILE A 3 -53.68 -8.31 -25.84
CA ILE A 3 -52.77 -9.12 -25.03
C ILE A 3 -52.98 -8.71 -23.57
N ILE A 4 -53.31 -9.68 -22.73
CA ILE A 4 -53.46 -9.52 -21.28
C ILE A 4 -52.33 -10.31 -20.65
N CYS A 5 -51.54 -9.65 -19.80
CA CYS A 5 -50.51 -10.30 -19.01
C CYS A 5 -51.21 -11.06 -17.88
N GLU A 6 -51.06 -12.38 -17.85
CA GLU A 6 -51.69 -13.25 -16.87
C GLU A 6 -50.74 -13.48 -15.68
N GLU A 7 -51.28 -13.97 -14.55
CA GLU A 7 -50.47 -14.30 -13.36
C GLU A 7 -49.32 -15.27 -13.69
N ARG A 8 -49.54 -16.18 -14.65
CA ARG A 8 -48.51 -17.09 -15.17
C ARG A 8 -47.31 -16.34 -15.78
N ASP A 9 -47.55 -15.22 -16.45
CA ASP A 9 -46.51 -14.43 -17.10
C ASP A 9 -45.70 -13.67 -16.04
N PHE A 10 -46.38 -13.17 -15.01
CA PHE A 10 -45.74 -12.57 -13.83
C PHE A 10 -44.84 -13.58 -13.11
N GLN A 11 -45.36 -14.77 -12.80
CA GLN A 11 -44.59 -15.80 -12.11
C GLN A 11 -43.40 -16.28 -12.97
N THR A 12 -43.60 -16.44 -14.28
CA THR A 12 -42.52 -16.81 -15.22
C THR A 12 -41.43 -15.74 -15.22
N THR A 13 -41.81 -14.46 -15.26
CA THR A 13 -40.87 -13.35 -15.20
C THR A 13 -40.08 -13.36 -13.89
N LEU A 14 -40.73 -13.68 -12.76
CA LEU A 14 -40.06 -13.77 -11.47
C LEU A 14 -38.99 -14.87 -11.43
N GLU A 15 -39.26 -16.03 -12.03
CA GLU A 15 -38.26 -17.10 -12.17
C GLU A 15 -37.09 -16.69 -13.08
N MET A 16 -37.39 -16.01 -14.19
CA MET A 16 -36.35 -15.47 -15.09
C MET A 16 -35.44 -14.48 -14.35
N VAL A 17 -36.01 -13.56 -13.56
CA VAL A 17 -35.25 -12.58 -12.76
C VAL A 17 -34.27 -13.29 -11.82
N ARG A 18 -34.69 -14.37 -11.15
CA ARG A 18 -33.80 -15.14 -10.25
C ARG A 18 -32.58 -15.69 -10.98
N VAL A 19 -32.76 -16.20 -12.19
CA VAL A 19 -31.66 -16.72 -13.02
C VAL A 19 -30.73 -15.59 -13.46
N LEU A 20 -31.30 -14.47 -13.92
CA LEU A 20 -30.53 -13.30 -14.35
C LEU A 20 -29.68 -12.72 -13.22
N VAL A 21 -30.22 -12.61 -12.00
CA VAL A 21 -29.48 -12.13 -10.83
C VAL A 21 -28.31 -13.05 -10.49
N LYS A 22 -28.52 -14.37 -10.48
CA LYS A 22 -27.45 -15.35 -10.24
C LYS A 22 -26.35 -15.24 -11.30
N HIS A 23 -26.73 -15.11 -12.56
CA HIS A 23 -25.79 -14.99 -13.66
C HIS A 23 -25.00 -13.67 -13.58
N ALA A 24 -25.66 -12.54 -13.30
CA ALA A 24 -25.01 -11.25 -13.15
C ALA A 24 -23.99 -11.26 -12.00
N SER A 25 -24.32 -11.87 -10.86
CA SER A 25 -23.40 -12.02 -9.75
C SER A 25 -22.17 -12.86 -10.12
N LYS A 26 -22.36 -13.97 -10.86
CA LYS A 26 -21.26 -14.82 -11.33
C LYS A 26 -20.34 -14.08 -12.30
N VAL A 27 -20.90 -13.44 -13.33
CA VAL A 27 -20.14 -12.65 -14.31
C VAL A 27 -19.38 -11.54 -13.60
N PHE A 28 -20.01 -10.78 -12.70
CA PHE A 28 -19.34 -9.73 -11.94
C PHE A 28 -18.18 -10.26 -11.09
N SER A 29 -18.33 -11.45 -10.48
CA SER A 29 -17.27 -12.08 -9.68
C SER A 29 -16.10 -12.58 -10.52
N GLU A 30 -16.33 -12.85 -11.81
CA GLU A 30 -15.33 -13.30 -12.78
C GLU A 30 -14.68 -12.15 -13.56
N LEU A 31 -15.21 -10.94 -13.44
CA LEU A 31 -14.55 -9.78 -14.02
C LEU A 31 -13.15 -9.66 -13.40
N PRO A 32 -12.11 -9.48 -14.24
CA PRO A 32 -10.77 -9.21 -13.72
C PRO A 32 -10.87 -7.98 -12.82
N GLN A 33 -10.34 -8.09 -11.61
CA GLN A 33 -10.17 -6.93 -10.76
C GLN A 33 -9.28 -5.95 -11.52
N ASP A 34 -9.73 -4.71 -11.67
CA ASP A 34 -8.86 -3.65 -12.18
C ASP A 34 -7.56 -3.72 -11.39
N ALA A 35 -6.43 -3.86 -12.10
CA ALA A 35 -5.13 -3.89 -11.45
C ALA A 35 -5.07 -2.63 -10.56
N PRO A 36 -4.89 -2.78 -9.24
CA PRO A 36 -4.95 -1.64 -8.33
C PRO A 36 -3.95 -0.62 -8.86
N MET A 37 -4.44 0.55 -9.26
CA MET A 37 -3.57 1.63 -9.75
C MET A 37 -2.43 1.77 -8.75
N PRO A 38 -1.16 1.76 -9.18
CA PRO A 38 -0.03 1.83 -8.26
C PRO A 38 -0.20 3.08 -7.42
N LYS A 39 -0.59 2.90 -6.15
CA LYS A 39 -0.75 4.00 -5.22
C LYS A 39 0.59 4.69 -5.12
N ARG A 40 0.63 5.97 -5.49
CA ARG A 40 1.84 6.79 -5.32
C ARG A 40 2.17 6.78 -3.84
N LYS A 41 3.38 6.30 -3.51
CA LYS A 41 3.84 6.26 -2.13
C LYS A 41 3.83 7.67 -1.54
N ASN A 42 3.30 7.81 -0.33
CA ASN A 42 3.34 9.08 0.38
C ASN A 42 4.78 9.39 0.85
N GLN A 43 5.03 10.61 1.33
CA GLN A 43 6.37 11.04 1.77
C GLN A 43 6.94 10.16 2.90
N LYS A 44 6.09 9.69 3.82
CA LYS A 44 6.47 8.83 4.95
C LYS A 44 6.89 7.42 4.50
N GLU A 45 6.17 6.85 3.54
CA GLU A 45 6.50 5.55 2.92
C GLU A 45 7.81 5.65 2.13
N ARG A 46 7.98 6.72 1.34
CA ARG A 46 9.23 6.98 0.63
C ARG A 46 10.41 7.17 1.59
N TYR A 47 10.17 7.79 2.75
CA TYR A 47 11.19 7.95 3.78
C TYR A 47 11.58 6.59 4.38
N LEU A 48 10.62 5.73 4.71
CA LEU A 48 10.89 4.37 5.17
C LEU A 48 11.70 3.56 4.14
N ASP A 49 11.35 3.65 2.85
CA ASP A 49 12.07 2.97 1.77
C ASP A 49 13.53 3.44 1.63
N ALA A 50 13.81 4.70 1.97
CA ALA A 50 15.13 5.31 1.84
C ALA A 50 16.08 4.96 3.02
N LEU A 51 15.54 4.39 4.11
CA LEU A 51 16.36 4.03 5.27
C LEU A 51 17.20 2.78 4.99
N PRO A 52 18.53 2.82 5.22
CA PRO A 52 19.41 1.67 5.04
C PRO A 52 19.02 0.48 5.91
N ALA A 53 19.54 -0.71 5.60
CA ALA A 53 19.30 -1.92 6.39
C ALA A 53 19.76 -1.77 7.85
N SER A 54 20.86 -1.04 8.08
CA SER A 54 21.35 -0.64 9.39
C SER A 54 21.70 0.83 9.36
N PHE A 55 21.21 1.59 10.33
CA PHE A 55 21.45 3.03 10.36
C PHE A 55 21.41 3.59 11.79
N ASN A 56 21.92 4.80 11.96
CA ASN A 56 21.91 5.54 13.21
C ASN A 56 21.07 6.82 13.15
N ARG A 57 20.98 7.53 14.30
CA ARG A 57 20.22 8.78 14.39
C ARG A 57 20.66 9.85 13.39
N GLN A 58 21.96 10.05 13.24
CA GLN A 58 22.49 11.08 12.34
C GLN A 58 22.19 10.74 10.87
N GLU A 59 22.22 9.46 10.51
CA GLU A 59 21.95 8.99 9.16
C GLU A 59 20.48 9.17 8.77
N TYR A 60 19.53 8.78 9.63
CA TYR A 60 18.12 8.98 9.30
C TYR A 60 17.76 10.47 9.23
N LEU A 61 18.37 11.32 10.07
CA LEU A 61 18.17 12.77 10.02
C LEU A 61 18.72 13.38 8.73
N ARG A 62 19.86 12.90 8.25
CA ARG A 62 20.42 13.31 6.94
C ARG A 62 19.48 12.95 5.80
N ILE A 63 18.93 11.73 5.82
CA ILE A 63 17.96 11.27 4.82
C ILE A 63 16.68 12.11 4.91
N ALA A 64 16.18 12.38 6.12
CA ALA A 64 15.02 13.24 6.33
C ALA A 64 15.23 14.65 5.78
N ALA A 65 16.39 15.27 6.03
CA ALA A 65 16.75 16.58 5.50
C ALA A 65 16.77 16.60 3.96
N SER A 66 17.31 15.55 3.33
CA SER A 66 17.29 15.41 1.86
C SER A 66 15.88 15.33 1.26
N MET A 67 14.89 14.97 2.08
CA MET A 67 13.47 14.88 1.71
C MET A 67 12.63 16.03 2.27
N SER A 68 13.28 17.07 2.81
CA SER A 68 12.63 18.23 3.45
C SER A 68 11.70 17.84 4.62
N ILE A 69 12.05 16.79 5.36
CA ILE A 69 11.33 16.34 6.56
C ILE A 69 12.02 16.96 7.79
N PRO A 70 11.31 17.72 8.65
CA PRO A 70 11.87 18.27 9.88
C PRO A 70 12.31 17.18 10.87
N ASP A 71 13.37 17.43 11.63
CA ASP A 71 13.96 16.49 12.61
C ASP A 71 12.91 15.89 13.56
N LYS A 72 12.06 16.73 14.15
CA LYS A 72 10.99 16.29 15.06
C LYS A 72 10.00 15.34 14.38
N THR A 73 9.71 15.57 13.10
CA THR A 73 8.84 14.70 12.30
C THR A 73 9.54 13.39 11.97
N ALA A 74 10.83 13.43 11.63
CA ALA A 74 11.64 12.25 11.37
C ALA A 74 11.73 11.34 12.62
N GLU A 75 11.96 11.92 13.79
CA GLU A 75 11.92 11.21 15.08
C GLU A 75 10.55 10.57 15.35
N GLY A 76 9.48 11.31 15.07
CA GLY A 76 8.11 10.80 15.15
C GLY A 76 7.87 9.61 14.22
N TYR A 77 8.40 9.67 12.99
CA TYR A 77 8.32 8.57 12.03
C TYR A 77 9.12 7.35 12.48
N ILE A 78 10.37 7.52 12.92
CA ILE A 78 11.17 6.41 13.45
C ILE A 78 10.47 5.74 14.64
N THR A 79 9.89 6.54 15.54
CA THR A 79 9.12 6.04 16.68
C THR A 79 7.89 5.24 16.22
N ASP A 80 7.13 5.75 15.26
CA ASP A 80 5.97 5.05 14.70
C ASP A 80 6.37 3.77 13.96
N PHE A 81 7.47 3.78 13.20
CA PHE A 81 7.98 2.59 12.52
C PHE A 81 8.42 1.51 13.51
N CYS A 82 9.03 1.89 14.63
CA CYS A 82 9.36 0.95 15.71
C CYS A 82 8.10 0.36 16.35
N LYS A 83 7.09 1.18 16.66
CA LYS A 83 5.80 0.72 17.22
C LYS A 83 5.07 -0.25 16.30
N ARG A 84 5.17 -0.03 14.98
CA ARG A 84 4.54 -0.87 13.95
C ARG A 84 5.39 -2.07 13.53
N GLY A 85 6.58 -2.28 14.14
CA GLY A 85 7.47 -3.39 13.83
C GLY A 85 8.12 -3.32 12.44
N LEU A 86 8.11 -2.14 11.80
CA LEU A 86 8.72 -1.93 10.48
C LEU A 86 10.24 -1.71 10.56
N ILE A 87 10.71 -1.26 11.72
CA ILE A 87 12.12 -1.03 12.05
C ILE A 87 12.35 -1.55 13.47
N HIS A 88 13.52 -2.13 13.72
CA HIS A 88 13.93 -2.61 15.03
C HIS A 88 15.00 -1.71 15.64
N ARG A 89 14.83 -1.27 16.90
CA ARG A 89 15.85 -0.53 17.64
C ARG A 89 16.74 -1.51 18.40
N VAL A 90 17.98 -1.67 17.95
CA VAL A 90 18.94 -2.61 18.54
C VAL A 90 19.55 -2.06 19.83
N LYS A 91 19.91 -0.78 19.81
CA LYS A 91 20.45 -0.04 20.96
C LYS A 91 20.12 1.45 20.82
N GLN A 92 20.54 2.27 21.79
CA GLN A 92 20.36 3.71 21.69
C GLN A 92 20.92 4.22 20.36
N ASP A 93 20.10 4.97 19.62
CA ASP A 93 20.41 5.58 18.33
C ASP A 93 20.83 4.63 17.19
N HIS A 94 20.62 3.32 17.32
CA HIS A 94 20.92 2.35 16.27
C HIS A 94 19.71 1.47 15.94
N TYR A 95 19.45 1.34 14.64
CA TYR A 95 18.23 0.76 14.11
C TYR A 95 18.52 -0.20 12.95
N LEU A 96 17.63 -1.18 12.77
CA LEU A 96 17.63 -2.12 11.65
C LEU A 96 16.32 -2.02 10.89
N ASN A 97 16.39 -1.88 9.57
CA ASN A 97 15.24 -1.92 8.67
C ASN A 97 15.25 -3.27 7.92
N PRO A 98 14.44 -4.26 8.33
CA PRO A 98 14.38 -5.57 7.67
C PRO A 98 13.82 -5.50 6.24
N ASN A 99 13.14 -4.39 5.88
CA ASN A 99 12.56 -4.18 4.57
C ASN A 99 13.43 -3.27 3.68
N ALA A 100 14.63 -2.91 4.14
CA ALA A 100 15.54 -2.11 3.32
C ALA A 100 15.85 -2.89 2.04
N LYS A 101 15.64 -2.22 0.91
CA LYS A 101 16.16 -2.73 -0.36
C LYS A 101 17.68 -2.65 -0.26
N GLU A 102 18.38 -3.70 -0.69
CA GLU A 102 19.84 -3.66 -0.80
C GLU A 102 20.23 -2.54 -1.76
N THR A 103 20.50 -1.35 -1.24
CA THR A 103 21.01 -0.24 -2.04
C THR A 103 22.50 -0.49 -2.24
N GLN A 104 22.85 -1.25 -3.28
CA GLN A 104 24.15 -1.09 -3.95
C GLN A 104 24.22 0.35 -4.46
N ASP A 105 24.79 1.27 -3.69
CA ASP A 105 25.60 2.40 -4.15
C ASP A 105 25.72 3.46 -3.06
N LEU A 106 26.96 3.67 -2.58
CA LEU A 106 27.47 4.92 -1.98
C LEU A 106 29.00 4.83 -1.71
N ARG A 107 29.74 3.97 -2.42
CA ARG A 107 31.22 3.89 -2.33
C ARG A 107 31.93 4.54 -3.52
N GLU A 108 31.42 5.65 -4.06
CA GLU A 108 32.14 6.44 -5.09
C GLU A 108 32.18 7.95 -4.78
N ILE A 109 32.46 8.33 -3.52
CA ILE A 109 32.88 9.71 -3.20
C ILE A 109 34.12 9.68 -2.30
N LYS A 110 35.19 9.03 -2.79
CA LYS A 110 36.58 9.27 -2.35
C LYS A 110 37.52 8.90 -3.49
N LYS A 111 37.57 9.73 -4.54
CA LYS A 111 38.70 9.91 -5.47
C LYS A 111 38.31 10.98 -6.48
N GLY A 112 38.69 12.21 -6.18
CA GLY A 112 38.68 13.39 -7.03
C GLY A 112 39.65 14.37 -6.42
#